data_AF-A0A133ZYC0-F1
#
_entry.id   AF-A0A133ZYC0-F1
#
_cell.length_a   1.000
_cell.length_b   1.000
_cell.length_c   1.000
_cell.angle_alpha   90.00
_cell.angle_beta   90.00
_cell.angle_gamma   90.00
#
_symmetry.space_group_name_H-M   'P 1'
#
loop_
_entity.id
_entity.type
_entity.pdbx_description
1 polymer ?
#
loop_
_entity_poly.entity_id
_entity_poly.type
_entity_poly.pdbx_seq_one_letter_code
_entity_poly.pdbx_strand_id
1 'polypeptide(L)'
;MQKTKIENPDKTVGLLFEDEASFGRINKPKCCWCNNKFRPCVPCHHIREYRYAFGAVEPLTGERFFLVMPNCNTNNMSIFLKELSKTYSEDIMILVCDGAAWHKSKNLEISENIIITHIPPYTPEMNPIEQIWKQIRQMGFGNKIFRILKCS
;
A
#
# COMPACT_ATOMS: atom_id res chain seq x y z
N MET A 1 -22.41 -2.93 14.14
CA MET A 1 -22.54 -1.62 13.47
C MET A 1 -22.31 -0.54 14.51
N GLN A 2 -21.09 0.01 14.62
CA GLN A 2 -20.84 1.20 15.43
C GLN A 2 -20.97 2.41 14.51
N LYS A 3 -21.96 3.25 14.78
CA LYS A 3 -22.12 4.56 14.13
C LYS A 3 -21.16 5.52 14.85
N THR A 4 -20.05 5.89 14.23
CA THR A 4 -19.23 7.01 14.70
C THR A 4 -19.85 8.29 14.19
N LYS A 5 -20.54 9.00 15.08
CA LYS A 5 -21.00 10.37 14.85
C LYS A 5 -19.77 11.28 14.77
N ILE A 6 -19.55 11.90 13.62
CA ILE A 6 -18.71 13.08 13.50
C ILE A 6 -19.60 14.14 12.84
N GLU A 7 -20.34 14.86 13.68
CA GLU A 7 -21.11 16.03 13.27
C GLU A 7 -20.16 17.23 13.44
N ASN A 8 -19.36 17.52 12.40
CA ASN A 8 -18.64 18.78 12.28
C ASN A 8 -18.91 19.34 10.88
N PRO A 9 -19.80 20.34 10.73
CA PRO A 9 -20.39 20.71 9.43
C PRO A 9 -19.42 21.35 8.43
N ASP A 10 -18.23 21.79 8.88
CA ASP A 10 -17.24 22.46 8.04
C ASP A 10 -16.09 21.55 7.54
N LYS A 11 -15.99 20.31 8.03
CA LYS A 11 -14.91 19.39 7.65
C LYS A 11 -15.45 18.20 6.86
N THR A 12 -14.90 18.01 5.68
CA THR A 12 -15.13 16.82 4.85
C THR A 12 -14.49 15.60 5.50
N VAL A 13 -15.24 14.49 5.52
CA VAL A 13 -14.78 13.21 6.06
C VAL A 13 -14.45 12.29 4.90
N GLY A 14 -13.17 11.98 4.72
CA GLY A 14 -12.67 11.05 3.69
C GLY A 14 -12.50 9.65 4.25
N LEU A 15 -12.83 8.62 3.46
CA LEU A 15 -12.60 7.21 3.82
C LEU A 15 -11.49 6.64 2.94
N LEU A 16 -10.31 6.43 3.53
CA LEU A 16 -9.16 5.89 2.83
C LEU A 16 -8.85 4.46 3.29
N PHE A 17 -8.47 3.61 2.35
CA PHE A 17 -8.02 2.26 2.61
C PHE A 17 -6.51 2.19 2.48
N GLU A 18 -5.85 1.67 3.50
CA GLU A 18 -4.40 1.61 3.62
C GLU A 18 -3.89 0.17 3.55
N ASP A 19 -2.72 -0.01 2.94
CA ASP A 19 -2.01 -1.29 2.86
C ASP A 19 -0.55 -1.07 2.45
N GLU A 20 0.31 -2.01 2.87
CA GLU A 20 1.70 -2.05 2.49
C GLU A 20 2.01 -3.17 1.50
N ALA A 21 2.56 -2.81 0.35
CA ALA A 21 3.06 -3.77 -0.62
C ALA A 21 4.59 -3.82 -0.64
N SER A 22 5.14 -5.03 -0.52
CA SER A 22 6.56 -5.28 -0.78
C SER A 22 6.83 -5.55 -2.27
N PHE A 23 7.85 -4.88 -2.80
CA PHE A 23 8.33 -5.02 -4.16
C PHE A 23 9.80 -5.41 -4.13
N GLY A 24 10.08 -6.66 -4.46
CA GLY A 24 11.43 -7.23 -4.45
C GLY A 24 12.00 -7.45 -5.84
N ARG A 25 13.30 -7.79 -5.88
CA ARG A 25 13.99 -8.20 -7.12
C ARG A 25 13.79 -9.67 -7.47
N ILE A 26 13.01 -10.40 -6.66
CA ILE A 26 12.65 -11.78 -6.96
C ILE A 26 11.59 -11.78 -8.06
N ASN A 27 12.04 -12.07 -9.27
CA ASN A 27 11.14 -12.26 -10.40
C ASN A 27 10.48 -13.65 -10.29
N LYS A 28 9.16 -13.72 -10.45
CA LYS A 28 8.45 -14.99 -10.63
C LYS A 28 8.33 -15.24 -12.14
N PRO A 29 9.04 -16.23 -12.71
CA PRO A 29 8.93 -16.52 -14.13
C PRO A 29 7.46 -16.77 -14.51
N LYS A 30 6.99 -16.08 -15.55
CA LYS A 30 5.64 -16.29 -16.12
C LYS A 30 5.76 -16.96 -17.48
N CYS A 31 4.72 -17.69 -17.88
CA CYS A 31 4.62 -18.25 -19.22
C CYS A 31 4.78 -17.14 -20.27
N CYS A 32 5.61 -17.38 -21.28
CA CYS A 32 5.81 -16.50 -22.41
C CYS A 32 5.75 -17.31 -23.70
N TRP A 33 5.31 -16.68 -24.77
CA TRP A 33 5.31 -17.28 -26.10
C TRP A 33 6.69 -17.16 -26.73
N CYS A 34 7.20 -18.26 -27.27
CA CYS A 34 8.45 -18.31 -28.02
C CYS A 34 8.26 -19.13 -29.30
N ASN A 35 9.08 -18.87 -30.31
CA ASN A 35 9.09 -19.70 -31.51
C ASN A 35 9.50 -21.13 -31.16
N ASN A 36 8.93 -22.12 -31.86
CA ASN A 36 9.01 -23.55 -31.56
C ASN A 36 10.45 -24.13 -31.52
N LYS A 37 11.47 -23.36 -31.93
CA LYS A 37 12.89 -23.73 -31.93
C LYS A 37 13.71 -23.09 -30.78
N PHE A 38 13.09 -22.26 -29.94
CA PHE A 38 13.78 -21.54 -28.88
C PHE A 38 13.19 -21.87 -27.52
N ARG A 39 14.04 -22.19 -26.54
CA ARG A 39 13.65 -22.31 -25.14
C ARG A 39 13.91 -20.97 -24.43
N PRO A 40 12.89 -20.27 -23.93
CA PRO A 40 13.08 -19.01 -23.23
C PRO A 40 13.75 -19.28 -21.87
N CYS A 41 14.95 -18.74 -21.70
CA CYS A 41 15.64 -18.71 -20.41
C CYS A 41 15.42 -17.34 -19.77
N VAL A 42 14.70 -17.29 -18.66
CA VAL A 42 14.50 -16.06 -17.89
C VAL A 42 15.43 -16.09 -16.67
N PRO A 43 16.35 -15.12 -16.52
CA PRO A 43 17.19 -15.03 -15.33
C PRO A 43 16.33 -14.77 -14.09
N CYS A 44 16.42 -15.66 -13.10
CA CYS A 44 15.78 -15.48 -11.80
C CYS A 44 16.80 -14.90 -10.82
N HIS A 45 16.62 -13.64 -10.42
CA HIS A 45 17.44 -13.06 -9.36
C HIS A 45 16.84 -13.42 -8.00
N HIS A 46 17.55 -14.21 -7.20
CA HIS A 46 17.18 -14.52 -5.81
C HIS A 46 17.79 -13.52 -4.81
N ILE A 47 17.84 -12.24 -5.17
CA ILE A 47 18.38 -11.20 -4.30
C ILE A 47 17.26 -10.72 -3.36
N ARG A 48 17.48 -10.87 -2.05
CA ARG A 48 16.54 -10.46 -0.97
C ARG A 48 16.60 -8.95 -0.69
N GLU A 49 16.49 -8.14 -1.74
CA GLU A 49 16.30 -6.70 -1.60
C GLU A 49 14.84 -6.37 -1.91
N TYR A 50 14.19 -5.68 -0.97
CA TYR A 50 12.80 -5.25 -1.08
C TYR A 50 12.70 -3.75 -0.85
N ARG A 51 11.77 -3.11 -1.57
CA ARG A 51 11.22 -1.81 -1.24
C ARG A 51 9.79 -2.00 -0.79
N TYR A 52 9.36 -1.16 0.14
CA TYR A 52 7.98 -1.17 0.63
C TYR A 52 7.30 0.07 0.08
N ALA A 53 6.10 -0.11 -0.46
CA ALA A 53 5.24 1.00 -0.81
C ALA A 53 4.07 0.98 0.16
N PHE A 54 3.94 2.06 0.91
CA PHE A 54 2.75 2.37 1.70
C PHE A 54 1.80 3.10 0.78
N GLY A 55 0.51 2.75 0.83
CA GLY A 55 -0.48 3.44 0.04
C GLY A 55 -1.79 3.59 0.79
N ALA A 56 -2.47 4.71 0.56
CA ALA A 56 -3.82 4.97 1.01
C ALA A 56 -4.67 5.42 -0.18
N VAL A 57 -5.87 4.87 -0.34
CA VAL A 57 -6.74 5.15 -1.49
C VAL A 57 -8.18 5.35 -1.04
N GLU A 58 -8.79 6.41 -1.56
CA GLU A 58 -10.23 6.64 -1.44
C GLU A 58 -10.96 6.04 -2.66
N PRO A 59 -11.83 5.05 -2.49
CA PRO A 59 -12.48 4.36 -3.60
C PRO A 59 -13.55 5.20 -4.32
N LEU A 60 -14.12 6.21 -3.66
CA LEU A 60 -15.21 7.02 -4.21
C LEU A 60 -14.70 8.08 -5.21
N THR A 61 -13.66 8.81 -4.83
CA THR A 61 -13.06 9.90 -5.62
C THR A 61 -11.89 9.42 -6.49
N GLY A 62 -11.27 8.30 -6.11
CA GLY A 62 -10.05 7.79 -6.74
C GLY A 62 -8.78 8.53 -6.28
N GLU A 63 -8.90 9.38 -5.25
CA GLU A 63 -7.75 9.99 -4.60
C GLU A 63 -6.86 8.94 -3.95
N ARG A 64 -5.55 9.23 -3.98
CA ARG A 64 -4.54 8.26 -3.58
C ARG A 64 -3.29 8.95 -3.08
N PHE A 65 -2.71 8.37 -2.06
CA PHE A 65 -1.45 8.79 -1.49
C PHE A 65 -0.52 7.58 -1.43
N PHE A 66 0.71 7.70 -1.95
CA PHE A 66 1.69 6.62 -1.95
C PHE A 66 3.04 7.12 -1.46
N LEU A 67 3.70 6.32 -0.64
CA LEU A 67 5.04 6.61 -0.14
C LEU A 67 5.92 5.37 -0.24
N VAL A 68 7.03 5.48 -0.97
CA VAL A 68 8.00 4.38 -1.11
C VAL A 68 9.07 4.53 -0.05
N MET A 69 9.22 3.48 0.77
CA MET A 69 10.11 3.46 1.93
C MET A 69 11.05 2.25 1.92
N PRO A 70 12.21 2.35 2.60
CA PRO A 70 13.20 1.28 2.62
C PRO A 70 12.75 0.05 3.42
N ASN A 71 11.93 0.23 4.46
CA ASN A 71 11.54 -0.83 5.40
C ASN A 71 10.07 -0.70 5.81
N CYS A 72 9.45 -1.81 6.22
CA CYS A 72 8.11 -1.81 6.82
C CYS A 72 8.24 -1.88 8.35
N ASN A 73 8.33 -0.71 8.99
CA ASN A 73 8.53 -0.56 10.44
C ASN A 73 7.58 0.51 11.00
N THR A 74 7.30 0.47 12.30
CA THR A 74 6.44 1.46 12.99
C THR A 74 6.86 2.91 12.75
N ASN A 75 8.17 3.22 12.76
CA ASN A 75 8.66 4.58 12.50
C ASN A 75 8.29 5.08 11.10
N ASN A 76 8.35 4.20 10.11
CA ASN A 76 8.00 4.53 8.73
C ASN A 76 6.49 4.71 8.58
N MET A 77 5.69 3.94 9.32
CA MET A 77 4.26 4.16 9.39
C MET A 77 3.90 5.50 10.04
N SER A 78 4.59 5.90 11.12
CA SER A 78 4.41 7.24 11.71
C SER A 78 4.76 8.36 10.71
N ILE A 79 5.83 8.18 9.91
CA ILE A 79 6.17 9.13 8.83
C ILE A 79 5.06 9.16 7.78
N PHE A 80 4.54 8.01 7.37
CA PHE A 80 3.43 7.92 6.43
C PHE A 80 2.20 8.68 6.92
N LEU A 81 1.76 8.42 8.16
CA LEU A 81 0.61 9.09 8.77
C LEU A 81 0.82 10.60 8.88
N LYS A 82 2.04 11.04 9.20
CA LYS A 82 2.38 12.46 9.28
C LYS A 82 2.30 13.15 7.93
N GLU A 83 2.84 12.54 6.88
CA GLU A 83 2.77 13.11 5.52
C GLU A 83 1.35 13.06 4.95
N LEU A 84 0.59 12.01 5.25
CA LEU A 84 -0.82 11.88 4.89
C LEU A 84 -1.66 12.96 5.60
N SER A 85 -1.45 13.17 6.91
CA SER A 85 -2.09 14.24 7.68
C SER A 85 -1.80 15.63 7.13
N LYS A 86 -0.55 15.90 6.72
CA LYS A 86 -0.18 17.18 6.10
C LYS A 86 -0.85 17.39 4.75
N THR A 87 -0.95 16.33 3.95
CA THR A 87 -1.57 16.40 2.61
C THR A 87 -3.05 16.75 2.71
N TYR A 88 -3.70 16.25 3.75
CA TYR A 88 -5.13 16.38 4.00
C TYR A 88 -5.37 17.06 5.36
N SER A 89 -4.77 18.24 5.57
CA SER A 89 -4.81 18.94 6.85
C SER A 89 -6.18 19.51 7.21
N GLU A 90 -7.00 19.78 6.20
CA GLU A 90 -8.32 20.39 6.35
C GLU A 90 -9.42 19.34 6.62
N ASP A 91 -9.19 18.10 6.17
CA ASP A 91 -10.12 16.98 6.23
C ASP A 91 -9.94 16.11 7.47
N ILE A 92 -11.00 15.38 7.83
CA ILE A 92 -10.91 14.27 8.79
C ILE A 92 -10.86 12.97 7.98
N MET A 93 -9.83 12.16 8.19
CA MET A 93 -9.65 10.92 7.45
C MET A 93 -9.93 9.71 8.33
N ILE A 94 -10.80 8.84 7.85
CA ILE A 94 -10.96 7.49 8.39
C ILE A 94 -10.04 6.58 7.58
N LEU A 95 -8.94 6.16 8.20
CA LEU A 95 -7.98 5.24 7.60
C LEU A 95 -8.36 3.81 7.96
N VAL A 96 -8.69 3.02 6.95
CA VAL A 96 -9.06 1.61 7.08
C VAL A 96 -7.82 0.76 6.80
N CYS A 97 -7.21 0.23 7.84
CA CYS A 97 -6.04 -0.64 7.74
C CYS A 97 -6.44 -2.13 7.77
N ASP A 98 -5.59 -2.99 7.22
CA ASP A 98 -5.73 -4.43 7.40
C ASP A 98 -5.49 -4.82 8.88
N GLY A 99 -5.85 -6.05 9.25
CA GLY A 99 -5.78 -6.52 10.63
C GLY A 99 -4.37 -6.76 11.17
N ALA A 100 -3.30 -6.32 10.49
CA ALA A 100 -1.91 -6.55 10.89
C ALA A 100 -1.66 -6.03 12.32
N ALA A 101 -1.01 -6.89 13.11
CA ALA A 101 -0.74 -6.65 14.53
C ALA A 101 0.08 -5.38 14.81
N TRP A 102 0.73 -4.82 13.79
CA TRP A 102 1.61 -3.66 13.88
C TRP A 102 0.84 -2.34 14.04
N HIS A 103 -0.41 -2.26 13.56
CA HIS A 103 -1.27 -1.09 13.77
C HIS A 103 -1.78 -0.98 15.22
N LYS A 104 -1.59 -2.02 16.05
CA LYS A 104 -1.95 -2.02 17.48
C LYS A 104 -0.80 -1.60 18.39
N SER A 105 0.35 -1.21 17.84
CA SER A 105 1.48 -0.79 18.66
C SER A 105 1.18 0.57 19.31
N LYS A 106 1.34 0.65 20.63
CA LYS A 106 1.11 1.88 21.43
C LYS A 106 2.04 3.06 21.09
N ASN A 107 3.04 2.86 20.22
CA ASN A 107 4.03 3.87 19.85
C ASN A 107 3.76 4.53 18.49
N LEU A 108 2.60 4.29 17.87
CA LEU A 108 2.21 4.99 16.65
C LEU A 108 1.82 6.43 16.98
N GLU A 109 2.54 7.38 16.40
CA GLU A 109 2.21 8.80 16.45
C GLU A 109 1.10 9.07 15.42
N ILE A 110 -0.15 8.98 15.87
CA ILE A 110 -1.32 9.24 15.03
C ILE A 110 -1.67 10.73 15.16
N SER A 111 -1.77 11.43 14.03
CA SER A 111 -2.19 12.83 13.99
C SER A 111 -3.68 12.96 14.32
N GLU A 112 -4.08 14.09 14.92
CA GLU A 112 -5.45 14.30 15.42
C GLU A 112 -6.54 14.27 14.33
N ASN A 113 -6.17 14.47 13.06
CA ASN A 113 -7.09 14.42 11.92
C ASN A 113 -7.29 13.02 11.33
N ILE A 114 -6.61 11.99 11.85
CA ILE A 114 -6.70 10.62 11.34
C ILE A 114 -7.34 9.70 12.39
N ILE A 115 -8.37 8.99 11.97
CA ILE A 115 -9.06 7.96 12.74
C ILE A 115 -8.76 6.61 12.10
N ILE A 116 -8.03 5.75 12.81
CA ILE A 116 -7.70 4.41 12.32
C ILE A 116 -8.85 3.44 12.65
N THR A 117 -9.28 2.69 11.65
CA THR A 117 -10.25 1.61 11.75
C THR A 117 -9.69 0.36 11.07
N HIS A 118 -10.21 -0.81 11.43
CA HIS A 118 -9.71 -2.08 10.91
C HIS A 118 -10.80 -2.85 10.19
N ILE A 119 -10.42 -3.48 9.07
CA ILE A 119 -11.26 -4.45 8.39
C ILE A 119 -11.41 -5.70 9.28
N PRO A 120 -12.57 -6.37 9.31
CA PRO A 120 -12.69 -7.68 9.92
C PRO A 120 -11.65 -8.66 9.35
N PRO A 121 -11.16 -9.61 10.17
CA PRO A 121 -10.17 -10.57 9.72
C PRO A 121 -10.70 -11.46 8.58
N TYR A 122 -9.80 -11.87 7.69
CA TYR A 122 -10.05 -12.78 6.55
C TYR A 122 -10.87 -12.23 5.36
N THR A 123 -10.99 -10.90 5.21
CA THR A 123 -11.63 -10.27 4.04
C THR A 123 -10.68 -9.37 3.25
N PRO A 124 -9.60 -9.92 2.63
CA PRO A 124 -8.66 -9.15 1.82
C PRO A 124 -9.31 -8.51 0.57
N GLU A 125 -10.34 -9.17 0.02
CA GLU A 125 -11.09 -8.66 -1.15
C GLU A 125 -11.81 -7.33 -0.90
N MET A 126 -12.01 -6.95 0.36
CA MET A 126 -12.61 -5.67 0.74
C MET A 126 -11.63 -4.49 0.66
N ASN A 127 -10.33 -4.74 0.52
CA ASN A 127 -9.34 -3.68 0.45
C ASN A 127 -9.08 -3.28 -1.03
N PRO A 128 -9.59 -2.13 -1.51
CA PRO A 128 -9.47 -1.75 -2.92
C PRO A 128 -8.01 -1.59 -3.37
N ILE A 129 -7.11 -1.27 -2.43
CA ILE A 129 -5.69 -1.08 -2.75
C ILE A 129 -4.99 -2.40 -3.11
N GLU A 130 -5.47 -3.55 -2.63
CA GLU A 130 -4.92 -4.85 -3.03
C GLU A 130 -5.06 -5.08 -4.53
N GLN A 131 -6.17 -4.61 -5.12
CA GLN A 131 -6.39 -4.67 -6.56
C GLN A 131 -5.39 -3.77 -7.31
N ILE A 132 -5.10 -2.59 -6.78
CA ILE A 132 -4.09 -1.67 -7.33
C ILE A 132 -2.71 -2.32 -7.28
N TRP A 133 -2.34 -2.94 -6.15
CA TRP A 133 -1.09 -3.68 -6.05
C TRP A 133 -1.01 -4.85 -7.01
N LYS A 134 -2.12 -5.59 -7.20
CA LYS A 134 -2.21 -6.67 -8.18
C LYS A 134 -1.98 -6.16 -9.60
N GLN A 135 -2.57 -5.02 -9.97
CA GLN A 135 -2.36 -4.38 -11.26
C GLN A 135 -0.90 -3.93 -11.44
N ILE A 136 -0.31 -3.23 -10.45
CA ILE A 136 1.10 -2.79 -10.49
C ILE A 136 2.04 -3.99 -10.66
N ARG A 137 1.79 -5.08 -9.94
CA ARG A 137 2.56 -6.34 -10.08
C ARG A 137 2.39 -6.98 -11.46
N GLN A 138 1.21 -6.89 -12.07
CA GLN A 138 0.96 -7.40 -13.41
C GLN A 138 1.65 -6.57 -14.50
N MET A 139 1.57 -5.24 -14.40
CA MET A 139 2.09 -4.31 -15.41
C MET A 139 3.61 -4.12 -15.35
N GLY A 140 4.18 -4.07 -14.14
CA GLY A 140 5.58 -3.66 -13.93
C GLY A 140 6.61 -4.79 -13.90
N PHE A 141 6.22 -6.00 -13.48
CA PHE A 141 7.17 -7.05 -13.06
C PHE A 141 7.16 -8.33 -13.92
N GLY A 142 6.36 -8.37 -14.98
CA GLY A 142 6.44 -9.46 -15.96
C GLY A 142 7.74 -9.39 -16.77
N ASN A 143 8.61 -10.39 -16.64
CA ASN A 143 9.81 -10.59 -17.47
C ASN A 143 10.81 -9.41 -17.52
N LYS A 144 10.77 -8.48 -16.55
CA LYS A 144 11.73 -7.39 -16.42
C LYS A 144 12.69 -7.64 -15.27
N ILE A 145 13.98 -7.46 -15.53
CA ILE A 145 15.05 -7.53 -14.53
C ILE A 145 15.39 -6.11 -14.12
N PHE A 146 15.12 -5.77 -12.86
CA PHE A 146 15.54 -4.50 -12.30
C PHE A 146 17.02 -4.58 -11.91
N ARG A 147 17.83 -3.71 -12.51
CA ARG A 147 19.28 -3.65 -12.28
C ARG A 147 19.62 -3.00 -10.92
N ILE A 148 18.72 -2.14 -10.41
CA ILE A 148 18.86 -1.36 -9.16
C ILE A 148 17.47 -0.95 -8.64
N LEU A 149 17.30 -0.82 -7.32
CA LEU A 149 16.06 -0.42 -6.63
C LEU A 149 16.01 1.09 -6.28
N LYS A 150 16.59 1.95 -7.13
CA LYS A 150 16.50 3.42 -6.96
C LYS A 150 15.30 3.94 -7.75
N CYS A 151 14.39 4.64 -7.06
CA CYS A 151 13.47 5.56 -7.69
C CYS A 151 14.27 6.82 -8.05
N SER A 152 14.30 7.18 -9.34
CA SER A 152 14.74 8.48 -9.83
C SER A 152 13.67 9.54 -9.62
#